data_AF-A0A1V5F5Q4-F1
#
_entry.id   AF-A0A1V5F5Q4-F1
#
_cell.length_a   1.000
_cell.length_b   1.000
_cell.length_c   1.000
_cell.angle_alpha   90.00
_cell.angle_beta   90.00
_cell.angle_gamma   90.00
#
_symmetry.space_group_name_H-M   'P 1'
#
loop_
_entity.id
_entity.type
_entity.pdbx_description
1 polymer ?
#
loop_
_entity_poly.entity_id
_entity_poly.type
_entity_poly.pdbx_seq_one_letter_code
_entity_poly.pdbx_strand_id
1 'polypeptide(L)' 'METKKKLRCPLGIPGGIIAALIGLIGIIVNIVAFNWFQLIISLALLLLALPFVRVTMMVHMANDRLDELEEKINSKK' A
#
# COMPACT_ATOMS: atom_id res chain seq x y z
N MET A 1 -21.66 4.85 15.61
CA MET A 1 -20.26 4.48 15.92
C MET A 1 -19.74 3.77 14.69
N GLU A 2 -18.91 4.43 13.87
CA GLU A 2 -18.36 3.81 12.66
C GLU A 2 -17.40 2.69 13.07
N THR A 3 -17.86 1.44 12.95
CA THR A 3 -17.03 0.25 13.12
C THR A 3 -15.88 0.35 12.13
N LYS A 4 -14.66 0.62 12.61
CA LYS A 4 -13.44 0.54 11.80
C LYS A 4 -13.40 -0.83 11.11
N LYS A 5 -13.77 -0.89 9.84
CA LYS A 5 -13.69 -2.10 9.00
C LYS A 5 -12.23 -2.57 9.05
N LYS A 6 -11.98 -3.79 9.52
CA LYS A 6 -10.62 -4.33 9.66
C LYS A 6 -9.97 -4.32 8.29
N LEU A 7 -8.81 -3.66 8.14
CA LEU A 7 -7.96 -3.86 6.96
C LEU A 7 -7.63 -5.35 6.86
N ARG A 8 -8.25 -6.09 5.93
CA ARG A 8 -7.94 -7.50 5.66
C ARG A 8 -6.52 -7.68 5.12
N CYS A 9 -5.95 -6.63 4.52
CA CYS A 9 -4.56 -6.58 4.08
C CYS A 9 -3.76 -5.62 4.98
N PRO A 10 -3.50 -5.98 6.25
CA PRO A 10 -2.81 -5.11 7.21
C PRO A 10 -1.33 -4.89 6.88
N LEU A 11 -0.78 -5.61 5.89
CA LEU A 11 0.62 -5.46 5.47
C LEU A 11 0.78 -4.77 4.11
N GLY A 12 -0.23 -4.84 3.22
CA GLY A 12 -0.09 -4.39 1.84
C GLY A 12 -0.04 -2.86 1.71
N ILE A 13 -1.06 -2.19 2.25
CA ILE A 13 -1.17 -0.73 2.24
C ILE A 13 -0.08 -0.10 3.14
N PRO A 14 0.03 -0.44 4.44
CA PRO A 14 1.05 0.17 5.28
C PRO A 14 2.47 -0.26 4.89
N GLY A 15 2.69 -1.48 4.41
CA GLY A 15 3.99 -1.93 3.91
C GLY A 15 4.43 -1.18 2.66
N GLY A 16 3.51 -0.91 1.72
CA GLY A 16 3.82 -0.09 0.55
C GLY A 16 4.10 1.38 0.88
N ILE A 17 3.45 1.95 1.90
CA ILE A 17 3.74 3.30 2.41
C ILE A 17 5.14 3.34 3.06
N ILE A 18 5.49 2.34 3.86
CA ILE A 18 6.82 2.21 4.47
C ILE A 18 7.89 2.06 3.38
N ALA A 19 7.65 1.22 2.37
CA ALA A 19 8.57 1.06 1.25
C ALA A 19 8.76 2.36 0.46
N ALA A 20 7.70 3.15 0.25
CA ALA A 20 7.80 4.46 -0.38
C ALA A 20 8.63 5.45 0.44
N LEU A 21 8.45 5.48 1.77
CA LEU A 21 9.24 6.29 2.69
C LEU A 21 10.73 5.90 2.65
N ILE A 22 11.04 4.60 2.70
CA ILE A 22 12.42 4.10 2.60
C ILE A 22 13.04 4.50 1.26
N GLY A 23 12.31 4.37 0.15
CA GLY A 23 12.77 4.84 -1.17
C GLY A 23 13.08 6.33 -1.19
N LEU A 24 12.23 7.16 -0.59
CA LEU A 24 12.42 8.61 -0.50
C LEU A 24 13.66 8.99 0.33
N ILE A 25 13.84 8.35 1.49
CA ILE A 25 15.03 8.54 2.34
C ILE A 25 16.29 8.11 1.58
N GLY A 26 16.24 6.97 0.90
CA GLY A 26 17.34 6.47 0.07
C GLY A 26 17.73 7.45 -1.05
N ILE A 27 16.76 8.09 -1.70
CA ILE A 27 17.04 9.12 -2.71
C ILE A 27 17.79 10.30 -2.07
N ILE A 28 17.31 10.84 -0.96
CA ILE A 28 17.93 12.01 -0.30
C ILE A 28 19.37 11.71 0.10
N VAL A 29 19.60 10.57 0.78
CA VAL A 29 20.93 10.19 1.26
C VAL A 29 21.90 9.93 0.10
N ASN A 30 21.45 9.26 -0.96
CA ASN A 30 22.31 8.94 -2.10
C ASN A 30 22.63 10.16 -2.98
N ILE A 31 21.75 11.18 -3.04
CA ILE A 31 22.06 12.46 -3.66
C ILE A 31 23.20 13.16 -2.91
N VAL A 32 23.10 13.24 -1.57
CA VAL A 32 24.14 13.85 -0.74
C VAL A 32 25.47 13.10 -0.84
N ALA A 33 25.42 11.77 -0.93
CA ALA A 33 26.60 10.92 -1.05
C ALA A 33 27.15 10.78 -2.48
N PHE A 34 26.56 11.44 -3.50
CA PHE A 34 26.93 11.29 -4.93
C PHE A 34 26.98 9.83 -5.42
N ASN A 35 26.17 8.94 -4.83
CA ASN A 35 26.14 7.52 -5.18
C ASN A 35 25.02 7.24 -6.21
N TRP A 36 25.37 7.37 -7.48
CA TRP A 36 24.47 7.21 -8.62
C TRP A 36 23.86 5.80 -8.75
N PHE A 37 24.61 4.75 -8.41
CA PHE A 37 24.11 3.37 -8.51
C PHE A 37 22.99 3.12 -7.50
N GLN A 38 23.19 3.57 -6.26
CA GLN A 38 22.24 3.36 -5.17
C GLN A 38 21.03 4.31 -5.24
N LEU A 39 21.21 5.46 -5.91
CA LEU A 39 20.12 6.35 -6.30
C LEU A 39 19.10 5.65 -7.22
N ILE A 40 19.58 4.95 -8.26
CA ILE A 40 18.71 4.25 -9.22
C ILE A 40 17.89 3.15 -8.51
N ILE A 41 18.51 2.41 -7.59
CA ILE A 41 17.82 1.38 -6.79
C ILE A 41 16.74 2.02 -5.92
N SER A 42 17.03 3.15 -5.27
CA SER A 42 16.07 3.87 -4.44
C SER A 42 14.89 4.41 -5.26
N LEU A 43 15.17 4.86 -6.50
CA LEU A 43 14.15 5.30 -7.45
C LEU A 43 13.27 4.13 -7.90
N ALA A 44 13.86 2.99 -8.24
CA ALA A 44 13.13 1.77 -8.61
C ALA A 44 12.22 1.28 -7.47
N LEU A 45 12.71 1.34 -6.22
CA LEU A 45 11.93 0.97 -5.03
C LEU A 45 10.71 1.87 -4.85
N LEU A 46 10.86 3.18 -5.02
CA LEU A 46 9.75 4.15 -4.96
C LEU A 46 8.73 3.87 -6.07
N LEU A 47 9.20 3.67 -7.30
CA LEU A 47 8.37 3.47 -8.49
C LEU A 47 7.58 2.16 -8.42
N LEU A 48 8.13 1.13 -7.76
CA LEU A 48 7.46 -0.15 -7.52
C LEU A 48 6.50 -0.11 -6.33
N ALA A 49 6.81 0.66 -5.27
CA ALA A 49 5.96 0.78 -4.09
C ALA A 49 4.60 1.44 -4.38
N LEU A 50 4.57 2.46 -5.24
CA LEU A 50 3.36 3.20 -5.60
C LEU A 50 2.25 2.32 -6.23
N PRO A 51 2.49 1.56 -7.31
CA PRO A 51 1.48 0.67 -7.87
C PRO A 51 1.11 -0.45 -6.90
N PHE A 52 2.04 -0.91 -6.06
CA PHE A 52 1.77 -1.93 -5.05
C PHE A 52 0.70 -1.48 -4.03
N VAL A 53 0.80 -0.23 -3.55
CA VAL A 53 -0.23 0.37 -2.68
C VAL A 53 -1.57 0.49 -3.41
N ARG A 54 -1.56 0.90 -4.69
CA ARG A 54 -2.80 1.04 -5.48
C ARG A 54 -3.54 -0.28 -5.67
N VAL A 55 -2.82 -1.34 -6.03
CA VAL A 55 -3.43 -2.67 -6.23
C VAL A 55 -3.98 -3.21 -4.92
N THR A 56 -3.21 -3.11 -3.83
CA THR A 56 -3.68 -3.59 -2.51
C THR A 56 -4.89 -2.81 -2.00
N MET A 57 -4.98 -1.51 -2.28
CA MET A 57 -6.15 -0.70 -1.96
C MET A 57 -7.38 -1.08 -2.80
N MET A 58 -7.21 -1.36 -4.10
CA MET A 58 -8.31 -1.82 -4.96
C MET A 58 -8.88 -3.16 -4.48
N VAL A 59 -8.01 -4.12 -4.13
CA VAL A 59 -8.42 -5.41 -3.57
C VAL A 59 -9.16 -5.23 -2.25
N HIS A 60 -8.71 -4.30 -1.41
CA HIS A 60 -9.39 -4.02 -0.15
C HIS A 60 -10.81 -3.48 -0.38
N MET A 61 -10.98 -2.50 -1.28
CA MET A 61 -12.31 -1.98 -1.64
C MET A 61 -13.22 -3.03 -2.28
N ALA A 62 -12.66 -3.93 -3.10
CA ALA A 62 -13.44 -5.01 -3.71
C ALA A 62 -13.98 -5.97 -2.65
N ASN A 63 -13.15 -6.33 -1.67
CA ASN A 63 -13.58 -7.16 -0.54
C ASN A 63 -14.60 -6.44 0.34
N ASP A 64 -14.47 -5.14 0.57
CA ASP A 64 -15.45 -4.37 1.36
C ASP A 64 -16.85 -4.42 0.75
N ARG A 65 -16.94 -4.40 -0.60
CA ARG A 65 -18.21 -4.53 -1.32
C ARG A 65 -18.78 -5.94 -1.25
N LEU A 66 -17.92 -6.96 -1.24
CA LEU A 66 -18.33 -8.37 -1.10
C LEU A 66 -18.88 -8.64 0.31
N ASP A 67 -18.23 -8.14 1.36
CA ASP A 67 -18.72 -8.27 2.74
C ASP A 67 -20.11 -7.62 2.90
N GLU A 68 -20.34 -6.44 2.30
CA GLU A 68 -21.66 -5.78 2.31
C GLU A 68 -22.75 -6.57 1.57
N LEU A 69 -22.38 -7.29 0.50
CA LEU A 69 -23.28 -8.18 -0.21
C LEU A 69 -23.62 -9.43 0.63
N GLU A 70 -22.63 -9.99 1.32
CA GLU A 70 -22.80 -11.15 2.18
C GLU A 70 -23.69 -10.83 3.39
N GLU A 71 -23.52 -9.65 4.02
CA GLU A 71 -24.41 -9.16 5.09
C GLU A 71 -25.85 -8.98 4.61
N LYS A 72 -26.06 -8.42 3.41
CA LYS A 72 -27.41 -8.24 2.84
C LYS A 72 -28.09 -9.56 2.51
N ILE A 73 -27.34 -10.58 2.09
CA ILE A 73 -27.87 -11.92 1.81
C ILE A 73 -28.23 -12.63 3.12
N ASN A 74 -27.34 -12.61 4.12
CA ASN A 74 -27.60 -13.22 5.43
C ASN A 74 -28.73 -12.53 6.20
N SER A 75 -28.88 -11.21 6.09
CA SER A 75 -29.98 -10.47 6.73
C SER A 75 -31.35 -10.71 6.07
N LYS A 76 -31.39 -11.24 4.84
CA LYS A 76 -32.64 -11.59 4.13
C LYS A 76 -33.11 -13.02 4.38
N LYS A 77 -32.31 -13.83 5.09
CA LYS A 77 -32.60 -15.22 5.44
C LYS A 77 -33.17 -15.31 6.85
#